data_AF-A0A951KI28-F1
#
_entry.id   AF-A0A951KI28-F1
#
_cell.length_a   1.000
_cell.length_b   1.000
_cell.length_c   1.000
_cell.angle_alpha   90.00
_cell.angle_beta   90.00
_cell.angle_gamma   90.00
#
_symmetry.space_group_name_H-M   'P 1'
#
loop_
_entity.id
_entity.type
_entity.pdbx_description
1 polymer ?
#
loop_
_entity_poly.entity_id
_entity_poly.type
_entity_poly.pdbx_seq_one_letter_code
_entity_poly.pdbx_strand_id
1 'polypeptide(L)'
;EVASATVDSYRDSRAEANREAPSKLVVGLVLLLLLLFLWAVTGGRLPGLGTGSNSTGNNAAQGLTPQLDGPRATPVGGADVNGISVAEDQTGRGLPNAGAEVVPTVATGIDPNVSQLFAPYYLQHDGLRLFGRSISPLTEVNGRQVQWFERTRLEHWPEYAGTAYEVQSGLVGVEYTDGRDFPKQTFFTNRPGLWFFAETSHGVRGKFLDYWIAHGGLDTLGFPISDEVIEILPETQRYHTVQYFQRGRLELHPEHAGTADEVQLGLLGRALYLNEEKSTPVQPLAPTPVPLP
;
A
#
# COMPACT_ATOMS: atom_id res chain seq x y z
N GLU A 1 -38.68 33.11 -20.80
CA GLU A 1 -37.42 33.37 -21.52
C GLU A 1 -36.36 34.07 -20.65
N VAL A 2 -36.24 33.76 -19.35
CA VAL A 2 -35.26 34.42 -18.46
C VAL A 2 -34.38 33.42 -17.69
N ALA A 3 -34.63 32.11 -17.79
CA ALA A 3 -33.85 31.09 -17.08
C ALA A 3 -32.62 30.58 -17.87
N SER A 4 -32.49 30.94 -19.16
CA SER A 4 -31.40 30.43 -20.01
C SER A 4 -30.15 31.32 -20.01
N ALA A 5 -30.23 32.57 -19.55
CA ALA A 5 -29.14 33.54 -19.69
C ALA A 5 -28.11 33.50 -18.53
N THR A 6 -28.43 32.85 -17.41
CA THR A 6 -27.55 32.83 -16.22
C THR A 6 -26.59 31.64 -16.20
N VAL A 7 -26.86 30.58 -16.97
CA VAL A 7 -26.04 29.37 -16.99
C VAL A 7 -24.80 29.53 -17.90
N ASP A 8 -24.91 30.34 -18.95
CA ASP A 8 -23.79 30.54 -19.89
C ASP A 8 -22.72 31.50 -19.33
N SER A 9 -23.08 32.51 -18.54
CA SER A 9 -22.09 33.44 -17.95
C SER A 9 -21.19 32.80 -16.87
N TYR A 10 -21.63 31.69 -16.29
CA TYR A 10 -20.84 30.93 -15.29
C TYR A 10 -19.88 29.92 -15.92
N ARG A 11 -20.08 29.55 -17.19
CA ARG A 11 -19.18 28.64 -17.91
C ARG A 11 -17.98 29.37 -18.51
N ASP A 12 -18.17 30.58 -19.03
CA ASP A 12 -17.08 31.36 -19.64
C ASP A 12 -16.06 31.85 -18.60
N SER A 13 -16.52 32.21 -17.40
CA SER A 13 -15.63 32.69 -16.32
C SER A 13 -14.72 31.60 -15.73
N ARG A 14 -15.10 30.31 -15.83
CA ARG A 14 -14.23 29.17 -15.45
C ARG A 14 -13.24 28.77 -16.55
N ALA A 15 -13.57 29.02 -17.82
CA ALA A 15 -12.67 28.74 -18.93
C ALA A 15 -11.52 29.76 -18.99
N GLU A 16 -11.77 31.02 -18.64
CA GLU A 16 -10.76 32.09 -18.63
C GLU A 16 -9.78 31.94 -17.44
N ALA A 17 -10.25 31.56 -16.25
CA ALA A 17 -9.40 31.42 -15.05
C ALA A 17 -8.39 30.25 -15.11
N ASN A 18 -8.62 29.26 -15.98
CA ASN A 18 -7.72 28.12 -16.17
C ASN A 18 -6.64 28.36 -17.24
N ARG A 19 -6.60 29.53 -17.89
CA ARG A 19 -5.56 29.86 -18.89
C ARG A 19 -4.26 30.41 -18.30
N GLU A 20 -4.26 30.87 -17.04
CA GLU A 20 -3.08 31.53 -16.44
C GLU A 20 -2.41 30.76 -15.29
N ALA A 21 -2.93 29.60 -14.89
CA ALA A 21 -2.24 28.75 -13.91
C ALA A 21 -1.38 27.71 -14.65
N PRO A 22 -0.05 27.63 -14.41
CA PRO A 22 0.75 26.53 -14.94
C PRO A 22 0.14 25.22 -14.41
N SER A 23 -0.14 24.28 -15.32
CA SER A 23 -0.79 23.03 -14.95
C SER A 23 0.01 22.33 -13.85
N LYS A 24 -0.68 21.69 -12.90
CA LYS A 24 -0.04 21.00 -11.75
C LYS A 24 1.04 20.00 -12.20
N LEU A 25 0.91 19.46 -13.42
CA LEU A 25 1.91 18.61 -14.09
C LEU A 25 3.19 19.38 -14.46
N VAL A 26 3.09 20.61 -14.97
CA VAL A 26 4.24 21.45 -15.30
C VAL A 26 4.98 21.87 -14.03
N VAL A 27 4.26 22.23 -12.96
CA VAL A 27 4.88 22.58 -11.66
C VAL A 27 5.58 21.37 -11.04
N GLY A 28 4.97 20.18 -11.11
CA GLY A 28 5.59 18.93 -10.66
C GLY A 28 6.84 18.56 -11.45
N LEU A 29 6.83 18.72 -12.78
CA LEU A 29 7.98 18.46 -13.64
C LEU A 29 9.14 19.41 -13.35
N VAL A 30 8.86 20.70 -13.14
CA VAL A 30 9.90 21.70 -12.83
C VAL A 30 10.54 21.43 -11.46
N LEU A 31 9.76 21.02 -10.46
CA LEU A 31 10.29 20.62 -9.15
C LEU A 31 11.17 19.36 -9.24
N LEU A 32 10.76 18.37 -10.03
CA LEU A 32 11.54 17.16 -10.27
C LEU A 32 12.87 17.48 -10.96
N LEU A 33 12.85 18.33 -12.00
CA LEU A 33 14.06 18.76 -12.71
C LEU A 33 15.00 19.58 -11.82
N LEU A 34 14.47 20.43 -10.93
CA LEU A 34 15.28 21.16 -9.95
C LEU A 34 15.95 20.25 -8.92
N LEU A 35 15.25 19.21 -8.45
CA LEU A 35 15.80 18.20 -7.55
C LEU A 35 16.93 17.40 -8.22
N LEU A 36 16.71 16.98 -9.47
CA LEU A 36 17.74 16.26 -10.25
C LEU A 36 18.95 17.17 -10.56
N PHE A 37 18.71 18.45 -10.83
CA PHE A 37 19.79 19.42 -11.04
C PHE A 37 20.59 19.68 -9.75
N LEU A 38 19.94 19.80 -8.59
CA LEU A 38 20.63 19.92 -7.30
C LEU A 38 21.49 18.69 -6.99
N TRP A 39 20.99 17.50 -7.34
CA TRP A 39 21.73 16.25 -7.17
C TRP A 39 22.96 16.17 -8.08
N ALA A 40 22.85 16.64 -9.32
CA ALA A 40 23.97 16.71 -10.27
C ALA A 40 25.03 17.75 -9.87
N VAL A 41 24.63 18.90 -9.30
CA VAL A 41 25.54 19.99 -8.92
C VAL A 41 26.27 19.73 -7.59
N THR A 42 25.72 18.89 -6.70
CA THR A 42 26.33 18.60 -5.38
C THR A 42 27.24 17.36 -5.36
N GLY A 43 27.47 16.70 -6.50
CA GLY A 43 28.56 15.76 -6.68
C GLY A 43 28.55 14.52 -5.77
N GLY A 44 27.39 14.08 -5.28
CA GLY A 44 27.21 12.75 -4.68
C GLY A 44 28.15 12.40 -3.53
N ARG A 45 28.42 13.32 -2.59
CA ARG A 45 29.20 13.01 -1.36
C ARG A 45 28.48 13.48 -0.10
N LEU A 46 28.34 12.54 0.85
CA LEU A 46 27.87 12.78 2.21
C LEU A 46 28.82 13.75 2.95
N PRO A 47 28.30 14.74 3.70
CA PRO A 47 29.10 15.54 4.61
C PRO A 47 29.28 14.81 5.95
N GLY A 48 30.52 14.52 6.34
CA GLY A 48 30.83 14.14 7.72
C GLY A 48 32.00 13.17 7.93
N LEU A 49 33.22 13.57 7.57
CA LEU A 49 34.44 13.01 8.17
C LEU A 49 35.47 14.14 8.24
N GLY A 50 35.56 14.77 9.41
CA GLY A 50 36.59 15.76 9.74
C GLY A 50 37.87 15.04 10.18
N THR A 51 38.96 15.32 9.49
CA THR A 51 40.33 15.03 9.95
C THR A 51 40.84 16.22 10.76
N GLY A 52 41.42 15.96 11.95
CA GLY A 52 42.07 17.01 12.72
C GLY A 52 42.54 16.64 14.13
N SER A 53 43.81 16.21 14.21
CA SER A 53 44.79 16.49 15.27
C SER A 53 44.75 15.77 16.63
N ASN A 54 45.92 15.18 16.95
CA ASN A 54 46.37 14.60 18.21
C ASN A 54 46.19 15.50 19.44
N SER A 55 45.74 14.91 20.55
CA SER A 55 46.27 15.19 21.89
C SER A 55 46.10 13.97 22.79
N THR A 56 47.15 13.66 23.54
CA THR A 56 47.35 12.48 24.39
C THR A 56 46.58 12.61 25.71
N GLY A 57 45.91 11.54 26.15
CA GLY A 57 45.31 11.49 27.48
C GLY A 57 44.56 10.17 27.72
N ASN A 58 45.24 9.23 28.38
CA ASN A 58 44.69 7.94 28.81
C ASN A 58 43.54 8.12 29.81
N ASN A 59 42.41 7.43 29.60
CA ASN A 59 41.87 6.46 30.57
C ASN A 59 40.63 5.73 30.03
N ALA A 60 40.58 4.45 30.40
CA ALA A 60 39.60 3.41 30.11
C ALA A 60 38.12 3.81 30.24
N ALA A 61 37.26 3.25 29.39
CA ALA A 61 36.45 2.06 29.70
C ALA A 61 35.23 1.91 28.76
N GLN A 62 35.05 0.68 28.26
CA GLN A 62 33.78 0.03 27.87
C GLN A 62 33.15 0.43 26.53
N GLY A 63 33.63 -0.23 25.46
CA GLY A 63 32.87 -0.41 24.23
C GLY A 63 31.94 -1.61 24.35
N LEU A 64 30.65 -1.42 24.10
CA LEU A 64 29.69 -2.50 23.88
C LEU A 64 29.63 -2.80 22.38
N THR A 65 30.35 -3.82 21.96
CA THR A 65 30.18 -4.46 20.65
C THR A 65 29.09 -5.52 20.74
N PRO A 66 28.06 -5.51 19.88
CA PRO A 66 27.15 -6.66 19.75
C PRO A 66 27.87 -7.79 19.01
N GLN A 67 28.20 -8.84 19.74
CA GLN A 67 28.61 -10.15 19.24
C GLN A 67 27.34 -11.01 19.06
N LEU A 68 27.09 -11.48 17.84
CA LEU A 68 26.05 -12.45 17.53
C LEU A 68 26.72 -13.75 17.09
N ASP A 69 27.13 -14.54 18.09
CA ASP A 69 27.32 -15.99 17.95
C ASP A 69 25.94 -16.65 18.12
N GLY A 70 25.43 -17.25 17.05
CA GLY A 70 24.26 -18.14 17.06
C GLY A 70 24.64 -19.50 16.47
N PRO A 71 24.11 -20.62 17.00
CA PRO A 71 24.67 -21.94 16.74
C PRO A 71 24.50 -22.42 15.30
N ARG A 72 25.61 -22.94 14.76
CA ARG A 72 25.73 -23.73 13.53
C ARG A 72 24.79 -24.94 13.59
N ALA A 73 23.80 -25.00 12.72
CA ALA A 73 23.09 -26.25 12.43
C ALA A 73 23.92 -27.06 11.40
N THR A 74 24.43 -28.21 11.82
CA THR A 74 25.01 -29.23 10.93
C THR A 74 23.90 -29.97 10.16
N PRO A 75 24.11 -30.33 8.88
CA PRO A 75 23.15 -31.11 8.11
C PRO A 75 23.33 -32.61 8.38
N VAL A 76 22.23 -33.33 8.58
CA VAL A 76 22.19 -34.80 8.53
C VAL A 76 21.08 -35.19 7.53
N GLY A 77 21.46 -35.99 6.54
CA GLY A 77 20.61 -36.36 5.41
C GLY A 77 19.78 -37.63 5.61
N GLY A 78 18.76 -37.75 4.75
CA GLY A 78 18.35 -38.96 4.02
C GLY A 78 17.73 -40.12 4.80
N ALA A 79 16.41 -40.31 4.66
CA ALA A 79 15.80 -41.51 4.05
C ALA A 79 14.26 -41.46 4.14
N ASP A 80 13.62 -42.00 3.11
CA ASP A 80 12.19 -42.04 2.78
C ASP A 80 11.30 -42.80 3.78
N VAL A 81 9.99 -42.51 3.77
CA VAL A 81 8.86 -43.41 3.37
C VAL A 81 7.50 -42.87 3.88
N ASN A 82 6.58 -42.70 2.94
CA ASN A 82 5.11 -42.79 2.98
C ASN A 82 4.38 -42.80 4.34
N GLY A 83 3.51 -41.80 4.54
CA GLY A 83 2.49 -41.80 5.59
C GLY A 83 1.46 -40.69 5.40
N ILE A 84 0.43 -40.99 4.61
CA ILE A 84 -0.74 -40.14 4.33
C ILE A 84 -1.53 -39.89 5.64
N SER A 85 -1.73 -38.62 6.00
CA SER A 85 -2.89 -38.16 6.77
C SER A 85 -3.06 -36.65 6.61
N VAL A 86 -3.79 -36.22 5.58
CA VAL A 86 -4.29 -34.85 5.50
C VAL A 86 -5.74 -34.89 5.97
N ALA A 87 -5.98 -34.30 7.14
CA ALA A 87 -7.31 -34.07 7.65
C ALA A 87 -7.98 -32.98 6.80
N GLU A 88 -9.09 -33.34 6.16
CA GLU A 88 -10.01 -32.41 5.53
C GLU A 88 -10.70 -31.58 6.61
N ASP A 89 -10.53 -30.26 6.60
CA ASP A 89 -11.56 -29.35 7.08
C ASP A 89 -11.93 -28.39 5.96
N GLN A 90 -12.96 -28.78 5.23
CA GLN A 90 -13.66 -27.96 4.26
C GLN A 90 -14.86 -27.32 4.96
N THR A 91 -14.83 -26.00 5.21
CA THR A 91 -16.06 -25.20 5.23
C THR A 91 -15.85 -23.83 4.61
N GLY A 92 -16.58 -23.58 3.52
CA GLY A 92 -16.55 -22.33 2.75
C GLY A 92 -17.21 -22.50 1.37
N ARG A 93 -18.40 -23.11 1.31
CA ARG A 93 -19.17 -23.31 0.09
C ARG A 93 -19.97 -22.06 -0.30
N GLY A 94 -19.84 -21.68 -1.57
CA GLY A 94 -20.74 -20.83 -2.37
C GLY A 94 -19.93 -20.20 -3.50
N LEU A 95 -20.08 -20.45 -4.80
CA LEU A 95 -21.16 -20.96 -5.66
C LEU A 95 -20.56 -21.70 -6.89
N PRO A 96 -21.36 -22.40 -7.72
CA PRO A 96 -20.89 -23.42 -8.66
C PRO A 96 -20.66 -22.90 -10.08
N ASN A 97 -19.51 -23.26 -10.67
CA ASN A 97 -19.46 -23.78 -12.04
C ASN A 97 -18.14 -24.54 -12.24
N ALA A 98 -18.21 -25.86 -12.11
CA ALA A 98 -17.11 -26.78 -12.34
C ALA A 98 -17.22 -27.36 -13.75
N GLY A 99 -16.15 -27.28 -14.53
CA GLY A 99 -16.04 -28.02 -15.78
C GLY A 99 -15.06 -27.41 -16.78
N ALA A 100 -13.77 -27.69 -16.64
CA ALA A 100 -12.85 -27.88 -17.77
C ALA A 100 -11.58 -28.62 -17.29
N GLU A 101 -11.04 -29.41 -18.19
CA GLU A 101 -10.26 -30.63 -17.96
C GLU A 101 -8.82 -30.45 -17.42
N VAL A 102 -8.35 -31.54 -16.80
CA VAL A 102 -7.06 -31.69 -16.13
C VAL A 102 -5.92 -31.80 -17.15
N VAL A 103 -4.99 -30.85 -17.12
CA VAL A 103 -3.62 -31.02 -17.61
C VAL A 103 -2.68 -30.89 -16.40
N PRO A 104 -1.82 -31.88 -16.10
CA PRO A 104 -1.02 -31.87 -14.88
C PRO A 104 0.24 -31.02 -15.10
N THR A 105 0.15 -29.73 -14.81
CA THR A 105 1.32 -28.84 -14.73
C THR A 105 1.58 -28.53 -13.26
N VAL A 106 2.76 -28.92 -12.78
CA VAL A 106 3.38 -28.61 -11.48
C VAL A 106 2.57 -27.67 -10.58
N ALA A 107 1.97 -28.23 -9.51
CA ALA A 107 1.18 -27.53 -8.51
C ALA A 107 2.04 -26.53 -7.71
N THR A 108 2.21 -25.33 -8.25
CA THR A 108 2.56 -24.12 -7.51
C THR A 108 1.29 -23.28 -7.48
N GLY A 109 0.80 -22.91 -6.30
CA GLY A 109 -0.51 -22.27 -6.08
C GLY A 109 -0.64 -20.86 -6.65
N ILE A 110 -0.35 -20.68 -7.93
CA ILE A 110 -0.56 -19.46 -8.70
C ILE A 110 -2.02 -19.47 -9.15
N ASP A 111 -2.74 -18.40 -8.87
CA ASP A 111 -4.04 -18.18 -9.51
C ASP A 111 -3.83 -18.23 -11.04
N PRO A 112 -4.44 -19.19 -11.76
CA PRO A 112 -4.16 -19.42 -13.18
C PRO A 112 -4.51 -18.21 -14.07
N ASN A 113 -5.22 -17.23 -13.51
CA ASN A 113 -5.61 -16.01 -14.21
C ASN A 113 -4.60 -14.86 -14.03
N VAL A 114 -3.50 -15.06 -13.30
CA VAL A 114 -2.41 -14.08 -13.22
C VAL A 114 -1.59 -14.14 -14.49
N SER A 115 -1.49 -13.00 -15.18
CA SER A 115 -0.70 -12.87 -16.41
C SER A 115 0.77 -13.18 -16.15
N GLN A 116 1.45 -13.81 -17.12
CA GLN A 116 2.89 -14.08 -17.05
C GLN A 116 3.72 -12.81 -16.81
N LEU A 117 3.23 -11.65 -17.26
CA LEU A 117 3.87 -10.35 -17.01
C LEU A 117 3.96 -10.03 -15.51
N PHE A 118 2.92 -10.36 -14.74
CA PHE A 118 2.82 -10.01 -13.32
C PHE A 118 3.10 -11.17 -12.38
N ALA A 119 3.08 -12.41 -12.86
CA ALA A 119 3.29 -13.60 -12.03
C ALA A 119 4.59 -13.58 -11.20
N PRO A 120 5.75 -13.12 -11.70
CA PRO A 120 6.97 -13.03 -10.88
C PRO A 120 6.81 -12.09 -9.69
N TYR A 121 6.28 -10.87 -9.93
CA TYR A 121 6.05 -9.88 -8.89
C TYR A 121 5.00 -10.36 -7.88
N TYR A 122 3.90 -10.93 -8.38
CA TYR A 122 2.84 -11.49 -7.54
C TYR A 122 3.40 -12.54 -6.55
N LEU A 123 4.17 -13.50 -7.05
CA LEU A 123 4.77 -14.56 -6.23
C LEU A 123 5.83 -14.04 -5.25
N GLN A 124 6.60 -13.02 -5.65
CA GLN A 124 7.63 -12.44 -4.81
C GLN A 124 7.07 -11.69 -3.60
N HIS A 125 5.85 -11.14 -3.70
CA HIS A 125 5.24 -10.25 -2.71
C HIS A 125 4.01 -10.87 -2.04
N ASP A 126 4.11 -12.11 -1.54
CA ASP A 126 3.06 -12.81 -0.77
C ASP A 126 1.71 -13.02 -1.52
N GLY A 127 1.74 -12.89 -2.85
CA GLY A 127 0.70 -13.30 -3.81
C GLY A 127 -0.73 -13.06 -3.33
N LEU A 128 -1.42 -14.14 -3.02
CA LEU A 128 -2.84 -14.12 -2.65
C LEU A 128 -3.09 -13.26 -1.41
N ARG A 129 -2.17 -13.23 -0.44
CA ARG A 129 -2.36 -12.49 0.81
C ARG A 129 -2.29 -10.99 0.61
N LEU A 130 -1.41 -10.53 -0.27
CA LEU A 130 -1.21 -9.10 -0.51
C LEU A 130 -2.14 -8.58 -1.63
N PHE A 131 -2.26 -9.31 -2.73
CA PHE A 131 -2.97 -8.83 -3.92
C PHE A 131 -4.38 -9.42 -4.07
N GLY A 132 -4.62 -10.61 -3.52
CA GLY A 132 -5.86 -11.36 -3.76
C GLY A 132 -5.90 -11.97 -5.16
N ARG A 133 -7.03 -12.55 -5.54
CA ARG A 133 -7.20 -13.18 -6.86
C ARG A 133 -7.19 -12.16 -7.98
N SER A 134 -6.80 -12.60 -9.18
CA SER A 134 -6.95 -11.81 -10.40
C SER A 134 -8.44 -11.69 -10.75
N ILE A 135 -8.91 -10.48 -11.04
CA ILE A 135 -10.31 -10.17 -11.37
C ILE A 135 -10.48 -9.59 -12.78
N SER A 136 -9.38 -9.45 -13.53
CA SER A 136 -9.40 -9.05 -14.93
C SER A 136 -8.38 -9.84 -15.76
N PRO A 137 -8.58 -9.95 -17.07
CA PRO A 137 -7.49 -10.22 -18.00
C PRO A 137 -6.39 -9.15 -17.93
N LEU A 138 -5.26 -9.38 -18.60
CA LEU A 138 -4.30 -8.32 -18.92
C LEU A 138 -4.97 -7.29 -19.83
N THR A 139 -4.94 -6.03 -19.45
CA THR A 139 -5.55 -4.92 -20.18
C THR A 139 -4.55 -3.79 -20.38
N GLU A 140 -4.86 -2.84 -21.27
CA GLU A 140 -4.05 -1.64 -21.46
C GLU A 140 -4.85 -0.41 -21.05
N VAL A 141 -4.30 0.40 -20.14
CA VAL A 141 -4.91 1.64 -19.65
C VAL A 141 -3.89 2.76 -19.83
N ASN A 142 -4.24 3.78 -20.62
CA ASN A 142 -3.36 4.92 -20.91
C ASN A 142 -1.96 4.52 -21.41
N GLY A 143 -1.87 3.48 -22.26
CA GLY A 143 -0.60 2.97 -22.78
C GLY A 143 0.21 2.12 -21.80
N ARG A 144 -0.37 1.77 -20.64
CA ARG A 144 0.26 0.93 -19.61
C ARG A 144 -0.44 -0.42 -19.54
N GLN A 145 0.32 -1.51 -19.55
CA GLN A 145 -0.24 -2.84 -19.31
C GLN A 145 -0.58 -2.98 -17.82
N VAL A 146 -1.81 -3.40 -17.53
CA VAL A 146 -2.34 -3.51 -16.17
C VAL A 146 -3.16 -4.78 -15.99
N GLN A 147 -3.20 -5.29 -14.77
CA GLN A 147 -4.13 -6.34 -14.37
C GLN A 147 -4.72 -6.01 -13.00
N TRP A 148 -6.04 -6.16 -12.89
CA TRP A 148 -6.76 -5.94 -11.64
C TRP A 148 -6.78 -7.21 -10.80
N PHE A 149 -6.58 -7.02 -9.51
CA PHE A 149 -6.68 -8.03 -8.47
C PHE A 149 -7.71 -7.56 -7.43
N GLU A 150 -8.13 -8.44 -6.55
CA GLU A 150 -9.14 -8.10 -5.52
C GLU A 150 -8.71 -6.91 -4.66
N ARG A 151 -7.42 -6.79 -4.32
CA ARG A 151 -6.91 -5.76 -3.39
C ARG A 151 -6.21 -4.59 -4.06
N THR A 152 -5.74 -4.75 -5.31
CA THR A 152 -5.03 -3.68 -6.03
C THR A 152 -5.09 -3.86 -7.54
N ARG A 153 -4.45 -2.95 -8.29
CA ARG A 153 -4.11 -3.09 -9.71
C ARG A 153 -2.60 -3.19 -9.83
N LEU A 154 -2.06 -4.19 -10.51
CA LEU A 154 -0.63 -4.18 -10.88
C LEU A 154 -0.45 -3.50 -12.22
N GLU A 155 0.60 -2.70 -12.30
CA GLU A 155 0.93 -1.86 -13.46
C GLU A 155 2.36 -2.15 -13.90
N HIS A 156 2.56 -2.31 -15.21
CA HIS A 156 3.90 -2.47 -15.78
C HIS A 156 4.51 -1.12 -16.13
N TRP A 157 5.78 -0.93 -15.80
CA TRP A 157 6.57 0.27 -16.01
C TRP A 157 7.80 -0.07 -16.85
N PRO A 158 7.65 -0.14 -18.19
CA PRO A 158 8.74 -0.51 -19.09
C PRO A 158 9.94 0.45 -19.01
N GLU A 159 9.72 1.71 -18.61
CA GLU A 159 10.78 2.67 -18.34
C GLU A 159 11.71 2.25 -17.17
N TYR A 160 11.28 1.32 -16.34
CA TYR A 160 12.02 0.75 -15.21
C TYR A 160 12.41 -0.71 -15.43
N ALA A 161 12.40 -1.19 -16.68
CA ALA A 161 12.69 -2.58 -17.02
C ALA A 161 14.00 -3.08 -16.38
N GLY A 162 13.94 -4.26 -15.75
CA GLY A 162 15.07 -4.87 -15.04
C GLY A 162 15.34 -4.31 -13.64
N THR A 163 14.49 -3.44 -13.12
CA THR A 163 14.56 -2.94 -11.74
C THR A 163 13.39 -3.46 -10.90
N ALA A 164 13.46 -3.28 -9.58
CA ALA A 164 12.34 -3.59 -8.67
C ALA A 164 11.09 -2.72 -8.93
N TYR A 165 11.18 -1.66 -9.73
CA TYR A 165 10.09 -0.73 -10.01
C TYR A 165 9.39 -1.01 -11.35
N GLU A 166 9.81 -2.06 -12.08
CA GLU A 166 9.18 -2.47 -13.34
C GLU A 166 7.71 -2.89 -13.15
N VAL A 167 7.36 -3.46 -12.00
CA VAL A 167 5.97 -3.74 -11.64
C VAL A 167 5.68 -3.03 -10.33
N GLN A 168 4.56 -2.32 -10.27
CA GLN A 168 4.12 -1.62 -9.08
C GLN A 168 2.60 -1.76 -8.91
N SER A 169 2.14 -1.74 -7.66
CA SER A 169 0.72 -1.56 -7.34
C SER A 169 0.26 -0.16 -7.75
N GLY A 170 -0.87 0.00 -8.42
CA GLY A 170 -1.45 1.31 -8.74
C GLY A 170 -1.79 2.12 -7.48
N LEU A 171 -2.11 3.40 -7.66
CA LEU A 171 -2.48 4.32 -6.57
C LEU A 171 -3.94 4.11 -6.10
N VAL A 172 -4.35 2.86 -5.93
CA VAL A 172 -5.74 2.48 -5.64
C VAL A 172 -6.28 3.09 -4.36
N GLY A 173 -5.43 3.39 -3.37
CA GLY A 173 -5.86 4.09 -2.17
C GLY A 173 -6.17 5.56 -2.43
N VAL A 174 -5.36 6.24 -3.26
CA VAL A 174 -5.64 7.62 -3.73
C VAL A 174 -6.92 7.65 -4.57
N GLU A 175 -7.05 6.74 -5.54
CA GLU A 175 -8.24 6.65 -6.42
C GLU A 175 -9.51 6.39 -5.60
N TYR A 176 -9.47 5.44 -4.66
CA TYR A 176 -10.63 5.11 -3.83
C TYR A 176 -11.00 6.26 -2.89
N THR A 177 -10.03 7.00 -2.38
CA THR A 177 -10.29 8.13 -1.46
C THR A 177 -10.51 9.46 -2.18
N ASP A 178 -10.58 9.47 -3.52
CA ASP A 178 -10.88 10.70 -4.26
C ASP A 178 -12.17 11.37 -3.75
N GLY A 179 -12.08 12.68 -3.54
CA GLY A 179 -13.12 13.51 -2.94
C GLY A 179 -13.26 13.41 -1.41
N ARG A 180 -12.42 12.63 -0.71
CA ARG A 180 -12.37 12.61 0.76
C ARG A 180 -11.27 13.54 1.28
N ASP A 181 -11.53 14.17 2.42
CA ASP A 181 -10.54 14.96 3.16
C ASP A 181 -10.22 14.26 4.48
N PHE A 182 -8.93 14.10 4.76
CA PHE A 182 -8.44 13.52 6.00
C PHE A 182 -7.68 14.59 6.79
N PRO A 183 -8.04 14.82 8.07
CA PRO A 183 -7.32 15.78 8.90
C PRO A 183 -5.82 15.45 8.96
N LYS A 184 -4.99 16.45 8.70
CA LYS A 184 -3.53 16.32 8.79
C LYS A 184 -3.07 16.35 10.24
N GLN A 185 -2.07 15.55 10.55
CA GLN A 185 -1.45 15.54 11.87
C GLN A 185 -0.44 16.68 12.02
N THR A 186 -0.29 17.15 13.25
CA THR A 186 0.87 17.99 13.61
C THR A 186 2.11 17.10 13.65
N PHE A 187 3.24 17.61 13.16
CA PHE A 187 4.52 16.92 13.20
C PHE A 187 4.84 16.36 14.60
N PHE A 188 5.33 15.13 14.63
CA PHE A 188 5.98 14.52 15.79
C PHE A 188 7.18 13.69 15.34
N THR A 189 8.13 13.49 16.24
CA THR A 189 9.32 12.67 15.97
C THR A 189 8.97 11.19 15.97
N ASN A 190 9.48 10.46 14.96
CA ASN A 190 9.36 9.01 14.88
C ASN A 190 9.94 8.35 16.14
N ARG A 191 9.23 7.34 16.65
CA ARG A 191 9.63 6.54 17.81
C ARG A 191 9.16 5.09 17.63
N PRO A 192 9.67 4.12 18.43
CA PRO A 192 9.21 2.74 18.33
C PRO A 192 7.68 2.65 18.38
N GLY A 193 7.09 1.99 17.39
CA GLY A 193 5.64 1.79 17.27
C GLY A 193 4.82 2.98 16.77
N LEU A 194 5.44 4.12 16.40
CA LEU A 194 4.74 5.30 15.87
C LEU A 194 5.64 6.13 14.96
N TRP A 195 5.35 6.17 13.66
CA TRP A 195 6.09 6.91 12.66
C TRP A 195 5.22 7.97 11.99
N PHE A 196 5.79 9.15 11.75
CA PHE A 196 5.22 10.26 11.01
C PHE A 196 5.90 10.36 9.64
N PHE A 197 5.11 10.71 8.63
CA PHE A 197 5.56 10.93 7.26
C PHE A 197 5.27 12.39 6.87
N ALA A 198 6.32 13.18 6.69
CA ALA A 198 6.20 14.61 6.43
C ALA A 198 5.61 14.91 5.05
N GLU A 199 5.82 14.01 4.10
CA GLU A 199 5.35 14.07 2.72
C GLU A 199 3.82 14.16 2.64
N THR A 200 3.12 13.49 3.56
CA THR A 200 1.65 13.46 3.59
C THR A 200 1.06 14.04 4.87
N SER A 201 1.89 14.31 5.88
CA SER A 201 1.47 14.78 7.22
C SER A 201 0.56 13.79 7.95
N HIS A 202 0.84 12.50 7.80
CA HIS A 202 0.12 11.41 8.47
C HIS A 202 1.08 10.48 9.21
N GLY A 203 0.54 9.77 10.19
CA GLY A 203 1.29 8.84 11.02
C GLY A 203 0.74 7.42 10.94
N VAL A 204 1.61 6.43 11.14
CA VAL A 204 1.26 5.01 11.20
C VAL A 204 1.76 4.45 12.53
N ARG A 205 0.96 3.60 13.18
CA ARG A 205 1.26 3.05 14.50
C ARG A 205 0.80 1.61 14.66
N GLY A 206 1.26 0.98 15.75
CA GLY A 206 0.76 -0.31 16.21
C GLY A 206 0.75 -1.37 15.10
N LYS A 207 -0.35 -2.14 15.04
CA LYS A 207 -0.50 -3.28 14.12
C LYS A 207 -0.39 -2.88 12.64
N PHE A 208 -0.83 -1.67 12.28
CA PHE A 208 -0.69 -1.17 10.91
C PHE A 208 0.75 -0.81 10.57
N LEU A 209 1.51 -0.26 11.52
CA LEU A 209 2.94 -0.01 11.31
C LEU A 209 3.70 -1.34 11.18
N ASP A 210 3.42 -2.30 12.05
CA ASP A 210 4.05 -3.62 12.00
C ASP A 210 3.77 -4.32 10.66
N TYR A 211 2.51 -4.28 10.21
CA TYR A 211 2.13 -4.82 8.91
C TYR A 211 2.81 -4.09 7.77
N TRP A 212 2.80 -2.76 7.76
CA TRP A 212 3.41 -1.95 6.70
C TRP A 212 4.92 -2.26 6.58
N ILE A 213 5.65 -2.33 7.70
CA ILE A 213 7.08 -2.69 7.71
C ILE A 213 7.30 -4.11 7.17
N ALA A 214 6.49 -5.07 7.61
CA ALA A 214 6.65 -6.48 7.24
C ALA A 214 6.36 -6.77 5.75
N HIS A 215 5.54 -5.95 5.09
CA HIS A 215 5.08 -6.18 3.71
C HIS A 215 5.62 -5.15 2.71
N GLY A 216 6.88 -4.73 2.88
CA GLY A 216 7.60 -3.92 1.88
C GLY A 216 7.38 -2.41 1.99
N GLY A 217 6.60 -1.95 2.96
CA GLY A 217 6.43 -0.54 3.31
C GLY A 217 6.16 0.37 2.13
N LEU A 218 7.06 1.34 1.91
CA LEU A 218 6.91 2.38 0.91
C LEU A 218 6.79 1.81 -0.51
N ASP A 219 7.54 0.75 -0.83
CA ASP A 219 7.55 0.17 -2.18
C ASP A 219 6.22 -0.51 -2.52
N THR A 220 5.53 -1.06 -1.52
CA THR A 220 4.31 -1.84 -1.72
C THR A 220 3.04 -1.03 -1.48
N LEU A 221 2.97 -0.31 -0.34
CA LEU A 221 1.77 0.42 0.09
C LEU A 221 1.88 1.92 -0.15
N GLY A 222 3.10 2.46 -0.28
CA GLY A 222 3.34 3.90 -0.35
C GLY A 222 3.18 4.59 1.00
N PHE A 223 3.11 5.92 0.97
CA PHE A 223 2.89 6.74 2.16
C PHE A 223 1.45 6.59 2.70
N PRO A 224 1.23 6.74 4.02
CA PRO A 224 -0.12 6.91 4.55
C PRO A 224 -0.75 8.19 4.00
N ILE A 225 -2.02 8.15 3.67
CA ILE A 225 -2.80 9.32 3.19
C ILE A 225 -4.00 9.63 4.09
N SER A 226 -4.16 8.87 5.17
CA SER A 226 -5.11 9.12 6.25
C SER A 226 -4.47 8.71 7.58
N ASP A 227 -5.12 9.10 8.66
CA ASP A 227 -4.95 8.44 9.96
C ASP A 227 -5.86 7.19 10.05
N GLU A 228 -5.76 6.45 11.15
CA GLU A 228 -6.72 5.40 11.49
C GLU A 228 -8.13 5.98 11.65
N VAL A 229 -9.11 5.44 10.93
CA VAL A 229 -10.52 5.79 11.01
C VAL A 229 -11.38 4.55 11.18
N ILE A 230 -12.58 4.72 11.75
CA ILE A 230 -13.56 3.63 11.86
C ILE A 230 -14.54 3.76 10.70
N GLU A 231 -14.71 2.68 9.93
CA GLU A 231 -15.62 2.64 8.80
C GLU A 231 -16.49 1.39 8.81
N ILE A 232 -17.66 1.48 8.17
CA ILE A 232 -18.45 0.30 7.79
C ILE A 232 -17.97 -0.15 6.41
N LEU A 233 -17.45 -1.38 6.33
CA LEU A 233 -16.98 -1.95 5.06
C LEU A 233 -18.16 -2.50 4.24
N PRO A 234 -18.25 -2.19 2.93
CA PRO A 234 -19.31 -2.68 2.05
C PRO A 234 -19.44 -4.21 2.02
N GLU A 235 -18.32 -4.92 2.04
CA GLU A 235 -18.21 -6.37 1.90
C GLU A 235 -18.66 -7.15 3.15
N THR A 236 -18.42 -6.61 4.35
CA THR A 236 -18.78 -7.28 5.61
C THR A 236 -20.02 -6.68 6.26
N GLN A 237 -20.38 -5.43 5.93
CA GLN A 237 -21.36 -4.63 6.65
C GLN A 237 -21.06 -4.50 8.15
N ARG A 238 -19.77 -4.57 8.52
CA ARG A 238 -19.28 -4.44 9.90
C ARG A 238 -18.33 -3.26 10.05
N TYR A 239 -18.15 -2.86 11.31
CA TYR A 239 -17.17 -1.85 11.69
C TYR A 239 -15.76 -2.41 11.65
N HIS A 240 -14.86 -1.69 10.98
CA HIS A 240 -13.43 -1.97 10.99
C HIS A 240 -12.65 -0.69 11.28
N THR A 241 -11.53 -0.82 11.99
CA THR A 241 -10.51 0.24 11.99
C THR A 241 -9.73 0.08 10.69
N VAL A 242 -9.57 1.17 9.95
CA VAL A 242 -8.88 1.18 8.67
C VAL A 242 -7.91 2.35 8.57
N GLN A 243 -6.89 2.22 7.75
CA GLN A 243 -6.02 3.32 7.37
C GLN A 243 -5.70 3.24 5.88
N TYR A 244 -5.80 4.38 5.20
CA TYR A 244 -5.50 4.49 3.79
C TYR A 244 -4.04 4.84 3.55
N PHE A 245 -3.46 4.16 2.57
CA PHE A 245 -2.13 4.41 2.01
C PHE A 245 -2.28 4.74 0.53
N GLN A 246 -1.23 5.23 -0.11
CA GLN A 246 -1.29 5.58 -1.53
C GLN A 246 -1.76 4.41 -2.42
N ARG A 247 -1.27 3.19 -2.13
CA ARG A 247 -1.47 1.99 -2.96
C ARG A 247 -2.37 0.93 -2.31
N GLY A 248 -3.08 1.27 -1.23
CA GLY A 248 -3.95 0.31 -0.54
C GLY A 248 -4.69 0.87 0.67
N ARG A 249 -5.51 0.02 1.30
CA ARG A 249 -6.13 0.26 2.62
C ARG A 249 -5.75 -0.90 3.52
N LEU A 250 -5.27 -0.62 4.73
CA LEU A 250 -5.13 -1.64 5.77
C LEU A 250 -6.40 -1.68 6.61
N GLU A 251 -6.82 -2.89 6.96
CA GLU A 251 -8.02 -3.17 7.74
C GLU A 251 -7.66 -4.04 8.92
N LEU A 252 -8.14 -3.67 10.10
CA LEU A 252 -8.03 -4.50 11.29
C LEU A 252 -9.25 -5.43 11.36
N HIS A 253 -8.98 -6.72 11.54
CA HIS A 253 -9.94 -7.81 11.67
C HIS A 253 -9.84 -8.44 13.07
N PRO A 254 -10.56 -7.92 14.08
CA PRO A 254 -10.50 -8.44 15.45
C PRO A 254 -10.87 -9.92 15.59
N GLU A 255 -11.69 -10.43 14.67
CA GLU A 255 -12.04 -11.85 14.57
C GLU A 255 -10.83 -12.77 14.30
N HIS A 256 -9.72 -12.21 13.80
CA HIS A 256 -8.47 -12.90 13.54
C HIS A 256 -7.36 -12.49 14.51
N ALA A 257 -7.70 -11.96 15.69
CA ALA A 257 -6.73 -11.46 16.66
C ALA A 257 -5.61 -12.46 16.97
N GLY A 258 -4.36 -12.03 16.84
CA GLY A 258 -3.18 -12.85 17.11
C GLY A 258 -2.74 -13.77 15.96
N THR A 259 -3.42 -13.73 14.80
CA THR A 259 -2.98 -14.44 13.59
C THR A 259 -2.34 -13.47 12.58
N ALA A 260 -1.75 -14.02 11.52
CA ALA A 260 -1.24 -13.21 10.41
C ALA A 260 -2.34 -12.41 9.70
N ASP A 261 -3.60 -12.84 9.81
CA ASP A 261 -4.77 -12.28 9.12
C ASP A 261 -5.53 -11.25 9.96
N GLU A 262 -4.98 -10.86 11.11
CA GLU A 262 -5.51 -9.77 11.94
C GLU A 262 -5.45 -8.42 11.23
N VAL A 263 -4.44 -8.19 10.39
CA VAL A 263 -4.37 -7.04 9.49
C VAL A 263 -4.39 -7.55 8.05
N GLN A 264 -5.27 -7.00 7.24
CA GLN A 264 -5.43 -7.37 5.84
C GLN A 264 -5.42 -6.13 4.94
N LEU A 265 -5.05 -6.32 3.67
CA LEU A 265 -5.34 -5.32 2.65
C LEU A 265 -6.81 -5.40 2.26
N GLY A 266 -7.43 -4.23 2.19
CA GLY A 266 -8.80 -4.06 1.73
C GLY A 266 -8.99 -4.33 0.25
N LEU A 267 -10.23 -4.62 -0.12
CA LEU A 267 -10.63 -5.01 -1.48
C LEU A 267 -10.74 -3.81 -2.46
N LEU A 268 -9.76 -2.88 -2.43
CA LEU A 268 -9.83 -1.64 -3.22
C LEU A 268 -9.76 -1.90 -4.73
N GLY A 269 -9.03 -2.92 -5.16
CA GLY A 269 -8.96 -3.30 -6.56
C GLY A 269 -10.32 -3.73 -7.10
N ARG A 270 -11.02 -4.61 -6.37
CA ARG A 270 -12.40 -5.02 -6.66
C ARG A 270 -13.35 -3.83 -6.65
N ALA A 271 -13.29 -3.00 -5.60
CA ALA A 271 -14.21 -1.89 -5.46
C ALA A 271 -14.07 -0.86 -6.60
N LEU A 272 -12.84 -0.55 -7.02
CA LEU A 272 -12.59 0.34 -8.16
C LEU A 272 -12.97 -0.30 -9.51
N TYR A 273 -12.62 -1.58 -9.71
CA TYR A 273 -12.88 -2.28 -10.96
C TYR A 273 -14.38 -2.49 -11.22
N LEU A 274 -15.13 -2.84 -10.18
CA LEU A 274 -16.58 -3.07 -10.25
C LEU A 274 -17.41 -1.82 -9.95
N ASN A 275 -16.76 -0.68 -9.65
CA ASN A 275 -17.39 0.57 -9.24
C ASN A 275 -18.39 0.38 -8.08
N GLU A 276 -17.93 -0.29 -7.02
CA GLU A 276 -18.70 -0.56 -5.81
C GLU A 276 -18.85 0.70 -4.95
N GLU A 277 -19.83 0.68 -4.05
CA GLU A 277 -20.00 1.76 -3.09
C GLU A 277 -18.77 1.90 -2.19
N LYS A 278 -18.41 3.15 -1.87
CA LYS A 278 -17.31 3.42 -0.95
C LYS A 278 -17.75 3.10 0.49
N SER A 279 -16.79 2.72 1.32
CA SER A 279 -16.99 2.54 2.77
C SER A 279 -17.55 3.80 3.42
N THR A 280 -18.32 3.64 4.50
CA THR A 280 -18.93 4.78 5.18
C THR A 280 -18.15 5.13 6.44
N PRO A 281 -17.58 6.35 6.55
CA PRO A 281 -16.98 6.81 7.79
C PRO A 281 -17.98 6.84 8.93
N VAL A 282 -17.59 6.30 10.06
CA VAL A 282 -18.34 6.43 11.30
C VAL A 282 -17.90 7.74 11.94
N GLN A 283 -18.72 8.79 11.81
CA GLN A 283 -18.52 9.96 12.65
C GLN A 283 -18.69 9.53 14.10
N PRO A 284 -17.80 9.96 15.02
CA PRO A 284 -18.05 9.73 16.43
C PRO A 284 -19.43 10.32 16.75
N LEU A 285 -20.28 9.53 17.41
CA LEU A 285 -21.58 10.01 17.87
C LEU A 285 -21.35 11.32 18.63
N ALA A 286 -21.92 12.42 18.14
CA ALA A 286 -21.93 13.65 18.91
C ALA A 286 -22.56 13.32 20.27
N PRO A 287 -21.96 13.75 21.40
CA PRO A 287 -22.57 13.52 22.70
C PRO A 287 -23.99 14.06 22.65
N THR A 288 -24.98 13.24 23.04
CA THR A 288 -26.35 13.70 23.17
C THR A 288 -26.32 14.92 24.10
N PRO A 289 -26.79 16.11 23.65
CA PRO A 289 -26.86 17.26 24.52
C PRO A 289 -27.71 16.87 25.73
N VAL A 290 -27.10 16.81 26.91
CA VAL A 290 -27.86 16.68 28.15
C VAL A 290 -28.60 18.00 28.31
N PRO A 291 -29.95 18.02 28.32
CA PRO A 291 -30.68 19.25 28.60
C PRO A 291 -30.22 19.77 29.96
N LEU A 292 -29.74 21.01 30.00
CA LEU A 292 -29.46 21.68 31.27
C LEU A 292 -30.81 21.93 31.99
N PRO A 293 -30.92 21.64 33.30
CA PRO A 293 -32.13 21.88 34.07
C PRO A 293 -32.47 23.38 34.21
#